data_AF-A0A292EG30-F1
#
_entry.id   AF-A0A292EG30-F1
#
_cell.length_a   1.000
_cell.length_b   1.000
_cell.length_c   1.000
_cell.angle_alpha   90.00
_cell.angle_beta   90.00
_cell.angle_gamma   90.00
#
_symmetry.space_group_name_H-M   'P 1'
#
loop_
_entity.id
_entity.type
_entity.pdbx_description
1 polymer ?
#
loop_
_entity_poly.entity_id
_entity_poly.type
_entity_poly.pdbx_seq_one_letter_code
_entity_poly.pdbx_strand_id
1 'polypeptide(L)' 'MFDQTPDPTLAAEACCKLISAYLAGHESVEWSDVQEALNVALKAFDLPQTFVEDRAEQDR' A
#
# COMPACT_ATOMS: atom_id res chain seq x y z
N MET A 1 4.08 -8.75 -14.21
CA MET A 1 5.31 -8.54 -13.39
C MET A 1 5.53 -7.03 -13.41
N PHE A 2 5.76 -6.37 -12.28
CA PHE A 2 6.05 -4.93 -12.32
C PHE A 2 7.40 -4.78 -13.04
N ASP A 3 7.38 -4.21 -14.25
CA ASP A 3 8.59 -4.03 -15.06
C ASP A 3 9.50 -2.91 -14.53
N GLN A 4 9.08 -2.26 -13.44
CA GLN A 4 9.79 -1.18 -12.77
C GLN A 4 10.34 -1.68 -11.43
N THR A 5 11.60 -1.34 -11.16
CA THR A 5 12.18 -1.53 -9.83
C THR A 5 11.53 -0.50 -8.89
N PRO A 6 10.82 -0.92 -7.84
CA PRO A 6 10.19 0.02 -6.93
C PRO A 6 11.22 0.89 -6.23
N ASP A 7 10.83 2.12 -5.88
CA ASP A 7 11.64 2.96 -5.01
C ASP A 7 11.83 2.23 -3.65
N PRO A 8 13.07 1.83 -3.29
CA PRO A 8 13.31 1.03 -2.11
C PRO A 8 13.01 1.78 -0.80
N THR A 9 13.10 3.12 -0.82
CA THR A 9 12.79 3.97 0.33
C THR A 9 11.29 4.00 0.58
N LEU A 10 10.51 4.24 -0.48
CA LEU A 10 9.05 4.25 -0.39
C LEU A 10 8.49 2.87 -0.08
N ALA A 11 9.06 1.81 -0.67
CA ALA A 11 8.67 0.44 -0.35
C ALA A 11 8.90 0.11 1.13
N ALA A 12 10.07 0.48 1.68
CA ALA A 12 10.35 0.31 3.10
C ALA A 12 9.41 1.15 3.97
N GLU A 13 9.11 2.39 3.58
CA GLU A 13 8.19 3.27 4.30
C GLU A 13 6.77 2.69 4.34
N ALA A 14 6.27 2.17 3.22
CA ALA A 14 4.96 1.51 3.16
C ALA A 14 4.88 0.33 4.14
N CYS A 15 5.92 -0.52 4.18
CA CYS A 15 6.00 -1.62 5.14
C CYS A 15 6.04 -1.12 6.58
N CYS A 16 6.85 -0.10 6.88
CA CYS A 16 6.95 0.48 8.22
C CYS A 16 5.61 1.06 8.68
N LYS A 17 4.89 1.80 7.83
CA LYS A 17 3.56 2.35 8.13
C LYS A 17 2.57 1.23 8.44
N LEU A 18 2.51 0.21 7.59
CA LEU A 18 1.60 -0.92 7.79
C LEU A 18 1.92 -1.66 9.09
N ILE A 19 3.18 -2.01 9.33
CA ILE A 19 3.59 -2.68 10.59
C ILE A 19 3.21 -1.81 11.79
N SER A 20 3.48 -0.51 11.72
CA SER A 20 3.21 0.42 12.83
C SER A 20 1.72 0.54 13.15
N ALA A 21 0.86 0.52 12.13
CA ALA A 21 -0.60 0.49 12.32
C ALA A 21 -1.02 -0.75 13.13
N TYR A 22 -0.44 -1.90 12.82
CA TYR A 22 -0.78 -3.17 13.47
C TYR A 22 -0.05 -3.44 14.79
N LEU A 23 0.92 -2.60 15.20
CA LEU A 23 1.69 -2.81 16.43
C LEU A 23 0.82 -2.85 17.69
N ALA A 24 -0.27 -2.07 17.71
CA ALA A 24 -1.21 -2.02 18.82
C ALA A 24 -2.27 -3.13 18.80
N GLY A 25 -2.27 -3.98 17.77
CA GLY A 25 -3.29 -5.00 17.53
C GLY A 25 -4.25 -4.61 16.41
N HIS A 26 -4.76 -5.62 15.70
CA HIS A 26 -5.64 -5.43 14.54
C HIS A 26 -6.93 -4.66 14.86
N GLU A 27 -7.44 -4.73 16.09
CA GLU A 27 -8.61 -3.96 16.52
C GLU A 27 -8.39 -2.44 16.55
N SER A 28 -7.14 -1.99 16.59
CA SER A 28 -6.78 -0.57 16.66
C SER A 28 -6.41 0.02 15.29
N VAL A 29 -6.46 -0.79 14.23
CA VAL A 29 -6.12 -0.35 12.87
C VAL A 29 -7.33 0.35 12.26
N GLU A 30 -7.14 1.61 11.89
CA GLU A 30 -8.13 2.34 11.13
C GLU A 30 -7.90 2.13 9.63
N TRP A 31 -8.98 2.20 8.86
CA TRP A 31 -8.87 2.10 7.39
C TRP A 31 -7.92 3.15 6.81
N SER A 32 -7.86 4.34 7.42
CA SER A 32 -6.94 5.40 7.02
C SER A 32 -5.47 4.98 7.09
N ASP A 33 -5.09 4.17 8.07
CA ASP A 33 -3.70 3.72 8.23
C ASP A 33 -3.30 2.76 7.10
N VAL A 34 -4.23 1.86 6.74
CA VAL A 34 -4.07 0.93 5.62
C VAL A 34 -4.02 1.71 4.30
N GLN A 35 -4.91 2.68 4.12
CA GLN A 35 -4.95 3.52 2.92
C GLN A 35 -3.67 4.35 2.77
N GLU A 36 -3.10 4.85 3.87
CA GLU A 36 -1.83 5.59 3.84
C GLU A 36 -0.67 4.68 3.39
N ALA A 37 -0.55 3.49 3.98
CA ALA A 37 0.46 2.51 3.58
C ALA A 37 0.30 2.10 2.11
N LEU A 38 -0.94 1.89 1.65
CA LEU A 38 -1.26 1.58 0.25
C LEU A 38 -0.85 2.72 -0.68
N ASN A 39 -1.16 3.97 -0.33
CA ASN A 39 -0.79 5.13 -1.15
C ASN A 39 0.74 5.25 -1.31
N VAL A 40 1.51 4.97 -0.26
CA VAL A 40 2.98 4.95 -0.34
C VAL A 40 3.46 3.79 -1.20
N ALA A 41 2.86 2.61 -1.07
CA ALA A 41 3.18 1.47 -1.93
C ALA A 41 2.92 1.79 -3.41
N LEU A 42 1.74 2.31 -3.76
CA LEU A 42 1.41 2.68 -5.14
C LEU A 42 2.42 3.69 -5.72
N LYS A 43 2.84 4.68 -4.92
CA LYS A 43 3.92 5.61 -5.32
C LYS A 43 5.26 4.92 -5.53
N ALA A 44 5.62 3.96 -4.67
CA ALA A 44 6.88 3.22 -4.80
C ALA A 44 6.97 2.46 -6.15
N PHE A 45 5.84 1.98 -6.66
CA PHE A 45 5.74 1.25 -7.92
C PHE A 45 5.30 2.12 -9.12
N ASP A 46 5.19 3.44 -8.94
CA ASP A 46 4.66 4.39 -9.95
C ASP A 46 3.29 3.97 -10.52
N LEU A 47 2.40 3.51 -9.64
CA LEU A 47 1.07 3.04 -9.98
C LEU A 47 0.00 4.10 -9.69
N PRO A 48 -1.11 4.12 -10.47
CA PRO A 48 -2.24 4.99 -10.18
C PRO A 48 -2.91 4.60 -8.86
N GLN A 49 -3.53 5.58 -8.19
CA GLN A 49 -4.25 5.34 -6.93
C GLN A 49 -5.43 4.38 -7.09
N THR A 50 -6.00 4.30 -8.29
CA THR A 50 -7.12 3.41 -8.65
C THR A 50 -6.68 1.99 -8.98
N PHE A 51 -5.38 1.69 -8.94
CA PHE A 51 -4.85 0.42 -9.43
C PHE A 51 -5.49 -0.81 -8.75
N VAL A 52 -5.81 -0.71 -7.45
CA VAL A 52 -6.40 -1.82 -6.70
C VAL A 52 -7.88 -1.99 -7.06
N GLU A 53 -8.61 -0.89 -7.17
CA GLU A 53 -10.02 -0.85 -7.57
C GLU A 53 -10.19 -1.37 -9.00
N ASP A 54 -9.40 -0.86 -9.95
CA ASP A 54 -9.42 -1.25 -11.36
C ASP A 54 -9.15 -2.75 -11.52
N ARG A 55 -8.24 -3.30 -10.70
CA ARG A 55 -7.92 -4.74 -10.71
C ARG A 55 -9.03 -5.59 -10.10
N ALA A 56 -9.67 -5.13 -9.03
CA ALA A 56 -10.78 -5.84 -8.40
C ALA A 56 -12.02 -5.91 -9.32
N GLU A 57 -12.21 -4.90 -10.18
CA GLU A 57 -13.27 -4.89 -11.20
C GLU A 57 -12.98 -5.84 -12.37
N GLN A 58 -11.72 -6.01 -12.76
CA GLN A 58 -11.31 -6.94 -13.82
C GLN A 58 -11.45 -8.42 -13.44
N ASP A 59 -11.35 -8.74 -12.14
CA ASP A 59 -11.45 -10.10 -11.62
C ASP A 59 -12.92 -10.55 -11.35
N ARG A 60 -13.91 -9.70 -11.66
CA ARG A 60 -15.35 -9.95 -11.47
C ARG A 60 -16.06 -10.49 -12.70
#